data_AF-A0A921H3A7-F1
#
_entry.id   AF-A0A921H3A7-F1
#
_cell.length_a   1.000
_cell.length_b   1.000
_cell.length_c   1.000
_cell.angle_alpha   90.00
_cell.angle_beta   90.00
_cell.angle_gamma   90.00
#
_symmetry.space_group_name_H-M   'P 1'
#
loop_
_entity.id
_entity.type
_entity.pdbx_description
1 polymer ?
#
loop_
_entity_poly.entity_id
_entity_poly.type
_entity_poly.pdbx_seq_one_letter_code
_entity_poly.pdbx_strand_id
1 'polypeptide(L)' 'MGFWILFGITVLIAVYSFIVLITASPNKSQKRTNDANKASNKKVYGIIFVVFLVIAIIEIIVFANS' A
#
# COMPACT_ATOMS: atom_id res chain seq x y z
N MET A 1 23.58 -8.29 -2.07
CA MET A 1 22.76 -8.31 -3.31
C MET A 1 21.31 -8.70 -3.08
N GLY A 2 20.99 -9.79 -2.35
CA GLY A 2 19.59 -10.17 -2.10
C GLY A 2 18.73 -9.11 -1.39
N PHE A 3 19.30 -8.39 -0.42
CA PHE A 3 18.59 -7.33 0.32
C PHE A 3 18.08 -6.20 -0.56
N TRP A 4 18.90 -5.68 -1.47
CA TRP A 4 18.55 -4.55 -2.33
C TRP A 4 17.42 -4.89 -3.31
N ILE A 5 17.40 -6.13 -3.79
CA ILE A 5 16.33 -6.66 -4.66
C ILE A 5 15.04 -6.87 -3.87
N LEU A 6 15.11 -7.45 -2.66
CA LEU A 6 13.94 -7.67 -1.82
C LEU A 6 13.32 -6.33 -1.40
N PHE A 7 14.15 -5.39 -0.96
CA PHE A 7 13.74 -4.04 -0.58
C PHE A 7 13.09 -3.29 -1.76
N GLY A 8 13.69 -3.36 -2.96
CA GLY A 8 13.11 -2.76 -4.16
C GLY A 8 11.71 -3.30 -4.50
N ILE A 9 11.48 -4.62 -4.34
CA ILE A 9 10.18 -5.25 -4.55
C ILE A 9 9.18 -4.80 -3.48
N THR A 10 9.57 -4.79 -2.20
CA THR A 10 8.74 -4.32 -1.07
C THR A 10 8.26 -2.89 -1.30
N VAL A 11 9.17 -2.00 -1.69
CA VAL A 11 8.87 -0.59 -1.99
C VAL A 11 7.94 -0.48 -3.21
N LEU A 12 8.18 -1.25 -4.27
CA LEU A 12 7.35 -1.23 -5.48
C LEU A 12 5.89 -1.61 -5.18
N ILE A 13 5.68 -2.63 -4.35
CA ILE A 13 4.34 -3.07 -3.91
C ILE A 13 3.67 -1.98 -3.05
N ALA A 14 4.42 -1.38 -2.13
CA ALA A 14 3.92 -0.29 -1.30
C ALA A 14 3.48 0.92 -2.14
N VAL A 15 4.28 1.34 -3.13
CA VAL A 15 3.98 2.44 -4.04
C VAL A 15 2.77 2.12 -4.92
N TYR A 16 2.66 0.91 -5.47
CA TYR A 16 1.49 0.50 -6.25
C TYR A 16 0.21 0.55 -5.40
N SER A 17 0.25 -0.02 -4.19
CA SER A 17 -0.90 -0.01 -3.27
C SER A 17 -1.27 1.42 -2.83
N PHE A 18 -0.27 2.29 -2.66
CA PHE A 18 -0.47 3.71 -2.36
C PHE A 18 -1.15 4.44 -3.53
N ILE A 19 -0.65 4.26 -4.75
CA ILE A 19 -1.22 4.87 -5.95
C ILE A 19 -2.67 4.44 -6.12
N VAL A 20 -2.96 3.14 -6.00
CA VAL A 20 -4.32 2.61 -6.06
C VAL A 20 -5.21 3.19 -4.96
N LEU A 21 -4.68 3.36 -3.74
CA LEU A 21 -5.43 3.97 -2.62
C LEU A 21 -5.79 5.44 -2.89
N ILE A 22 -4.85 6.24 -3.42
CA ILE A 22 -5.09 7.66 -3.72
C ILE A 22 -5.95 7.86 -4.98
N THR A 23 -5.77 7.04 -6.01
CA THR A 23 -6.57 7.11 -7.25
C THR A 23 -7.95 6.49 -7.10
N ALA A 24 -8.14 5.58 -6.15
CA ALA A 24 -9.47 5.09 -5.76
C ALA A 24 -10.26 6.09 -4.89
N SER A 25 -9.73 7.28 -4.61
CA SER A 25 -10.50 8.37 -4.01
C SER A 25 -11.53 8.87 -5.03
N PRO A 26 -12.83 8.61 -4.85
CA PRO A 26 -13.81 8.94 -5.86
C PRO A 26 -13.96 10.45 -5.91
N ASN A 27 -13.74 11.02 -7.09
CA ASN A 27 -14.35 12.30 -7.44
C ASN A 27 -15.83 12.22 -7.06
N LYS A 28 -16.31 13.21 -6.32
CA LYS A 28 -17.51 13.22 -5.45
C LYS A 28 -18.85 13.01 -6.16
N SER A 29 -18.87 12.53 -7.41
CA SER A 29 -20.04 12.57 -8.29
C SER A 29 -20.49 11.23 -8.88
N GLN A 30 -19.85 10.09 -8.58
CA GLN A 30 -20.29 8.82 -9.19
C GLN A 30 -20.84 7.81 -8.18
N LYS A 31 -22.15 7.95 -7.99
CA LYS A 31 -23.13 6.85 -7.93
C LYS A 31 -23.09 5.97 -6.68
N ARG A 32 -23.79 6.47 -5.64
CA ARG A 32 -24.51 5.67 -4.64
C ARG A 32 -25.36 4.63 -5.34
N THR A 33 -24.93 3.38 -5.42
CA THR A 33 -25.86 2.23 -5.60
C THR A 33 -25.24 0.84 -5.38
N ASN A 34 -23.95 0.71 -5.03
CA ASN A 34 -23.31 -0.61 -4.82
C ASN A 34 -22.27 -0.61 -3.66
N ASP A 35 -22.49 0.19 -2.62
CA ASP A 35 -21.42 0.65 -1.70
C ASP A 35 -20.97 -0.33 -0.58
N ALA A 36 -21.68 -1.42 -0.30
CA ALA A 36 -21.29 -2.31 0.80
C ALA A 36 -19.99 -3.10 0.51
N ASN A 37 -19.83 -3.62 -0.72
CA ASN A 37 -18.63 -4.37 -1.11
C ASN A 37 -17.44 -3.47 -1.50
N LYS A 38 -17.71 -2.28 -2.05
CA LYS A 38 -16.64 -1.35 -2.47
C LYS A 38 -15.96 -0.65 -1.30
N ALA A 39 -16.71 -0.32 -0.24
CA ALA A 39 -16.16 0.27 0.98
C ALA A 39 -15.24 -0.71 1.74
N SER A 40 -15.54 -2.01 1.69
CA SER A 40 -14.72 -3.06 2.29
C SER A 40 -13.32 -3.15 1.63
N ASN A 41 -13.28 -3.21 0.30
CA ASN A 41 -12.03 -3.35 -0.44
C ASN A 41 -11.08 -2.14 -0.25
N LYS A 42 -11.62 -0.92 -0.10
CA LYS A 42 -10.81 0.29 0.16
C LYS A 42 -10.08 0.22 1.51
N LYS A 43 -10.71 -0.35 2.54
CA LYS A 43 -10.04 -0.61 3.83
C LYS A 43 -8.93 -1.64 3.69
N VAL A 44 -9.15 -2.69 2.91
CA VAL A 44 -8.15 -3.75 2.68
C VAL A 44 -6.89 -3.19 2.01
N TYR A 45 -6.99 -2.39 0.94
CA TYR A 45 -5.81 -1.75 0.32
C TYR A 45 -5.07 -0.79 1.26
N GLY A 46 -5.79 -0.09 2.13
CA GLY A 46 -5.18 0.75 3.16
C GLY A 46 -4.40 -0.07 4.19
N ILE A 47 -4.96 -1.20 4.65
CA ILE A 47 -4.29 -2.12 5.58
C ILE A 47 -3.06 -2.74 4.91
N ILE A 48 -3.16 -3.19 3.65
CA ILE A 48 -2.04 -3.73 2.87
C ILE A 48 -0.93 -2.68 2.77
N PHE A 49 -1.27 -1.44 2.44
CA PHE A 49 -0.29 -0.35 2.37
C PHE A 49 0.44 -0.14 3.71
N VAL A 50 -0.29 -0.10 4.84
CA VAL A 50 0.31 0.08 6.17
C VAL A 50 1.24 -1.09 6.54
N VAL A 51 0.83 -2.33 6.24
CA VAL A 51 1.66 -3.52 6.50
C VAL A 51 2.97 -3.46 5.71
N PHE A 52 2.90 -3.18 4.41
CA PHE A 52 4.10 -3.06 3.57
C PHE A 52 4.98 -1.86 3.96
N LEU A 53 4.39 -0.75 4.41
CA LEU A 53 5.12 0.42 4.90
C LEU A 53 5.91 0.10 6.17
N VAL A 54 5.30 -0.62 7.13
CA VAL A 54 5.97 -1.04 8.37
C VAL A 54 7.13 -1.99 8.05
N ILE A 55 6.93 -2.96 7.15
CA ILE A 55 7.99 -3.87 6.72
C ILE A 55 9.14 -3.08 6.07
N ALA A 56 8.84 -2.13 5.17
CA ALA A 56 9.87 -1.31 4.52
C ALA A 56 10.69 -0.47 5.52
N ILE A 57 10.05 0.09 6.56
CA ILE A 57 10.73 0.83 7.62
C ILE A 57 11.64 -0.10 8.43
N ILE A 58 11.15 -1.29 8.81
CA ILE A 58 11.94 -2.29 9.52
C ILE A 58 13.16 -2.72 8.69
N GLU A 59 12.97 -3.02 7.41
CA GLU A 59 14.06 -3.37 6.49
C GLU A 59 15.10 -2.25 6.41
N ILE A 60 14.67 -0.98 6.31
CA ILE A 60 15.58 0.18 6.31
C ILE A 60 16.37 0.30 7.60
N ILE A 61 15.73 0.16 8.77
CA ILE A 61 16.39 0.32 10.07
C ILE A 61 17.39 -0.81 10.29
N VAL A 62 17.01 -2.04 9.97
CA VAL A 62 17.88 -3.22 10.09
C VAL A 62 19.10 -3.07 9.18
N PHE A 63 18.91 -2.62 7.94
CA PHE A 63 20.02 -2.38 7.02
C PHE A 63 20.90 -1.18 7.42
N ALA A 64 20.30 -0.12 7.96
CA ALA A 64 21.04 1.06 8.39
C ALA A 64 21.87 0.81 9.66
N ASN A 65 21.47 -0.15 10.51
CA ASN A 65 22.17 -0.53 11.74
C ASN A 65 23.01 -1.81 11.60
N SER A 66 23.11 -2.40 10.41
CA SER A 66 23.94 -3.57 10.11
C SER A 66 25.18 -3.22 9.31
#